data_AF-A0A5N8UNJ6-F1
#
_entry.id   AF-A0A5N8UNJ6-F1
#
_cell.length_a   1.000
_cell.length_b   1.000
_cell.length_c   1.000
_cell.angle_alpha   90.00
_cell.angle_beta   90.00
_cell.angle_gamma   90.00
#
_symmetry.space_group_name_H-M   'P 1'
#
loop_
_entity.id
_entity.type
_entity.pdbx_description
1 polymer ?
#
loop_
_entity_poly.entity_id
_entity_poly.type
_entity_poly.pdbx_seq_one_letter_code
_entity_poly.pdbx_strand_id
1 'polypeptide(L)'
;MIKLMIGPILLCLLMLPGCSSKPLIVRAVTTTQTEYVLPPMEMISECQLPLEQVTTNADHLEYSLLLLSIIAKCNTDWLRLRKWWEAHTDD
;
A
#
# COMPACT_ATOMS: atom_id res chain seq x y z
N MET A 1 47.78 -58.00 -21.43
CA MET A 1 46.71 -58.56 -20.56
C MET A 1 46.52 -57.59 -19.39
N ILE A 2 45.62 -56.62 -19.54
CA ILE A 2 45.43 -55.53 -18.56
C ILE A 2 44.50 -56.06 -17.47
N LYS A 3 45.05 -56.29 -16.27
CA LYS A 3 44.27 -56.66 -15.08
C LYS A 3 43.45 -55.45 -14.64
N LEU A 4 42.15 -55.53 -14.85
CA LEU A 4 41.13 -54.56 -14.48
C LEU A 4 41.28 -54.12 -13.01
N MET A 5 41.79 -52.91 -12.77
CA MET A 5 41.78 -52.21 -11.48
C MET A 5 40.38 -51.63 -11.17
N ILE A 6 39.31 -52.36 -11.46
CA ILE A 6 37.93 -51.88 -11.30
C ILE A 6 37.55 -51.73 -9.82
N GLY A 7 38.06 -52.62 -8.96
CA GLY A 7 37.77 -52.61 -7.51
C GLY A 7 38.03 -51.26 -6.82
N PRO A 8 39.26 -50.71 -6.86
CA PRO A 8 39.55 -49.44 -6.17
C PRO A 8 38.85 -48.24 -6.82
N ILE A 9 38.61 -48.28 -8.14
CA ILE A 9 37.90 -47.22 -8.86
C ILE A 9 36.43 -47.17 -8.42
N LEU A 10 35.78 -48.32 -8.27
CA LEU A 10 34.39 -48.41 -7.81
C LEU A 10 34.22 -47.89 -6.38
N LEU A 11 35.20 -48.17 -5.51
CA LEU A 11 35.22 -47.67 -4.13
C LEU A 11 35.35 -46.14 -4.08
N CYS A 12 36.20 -45.54 -4.93
CA CYS A 12 36.32 -44.09 -5.04
C CYS A 12 35.04 -43.43 -5.60
N LEU A 13 34.33 -44.10 -6.52
CA LEU A 13 33.09 -43.58 -7.11
C LEU A 13 31.92 -43.53 -6.11
N LEU A 14 31.86 -44.44 -5.15
CA LEU A 14 30.82 -44.47 -4.11
C LEU A 14 30.93 -43.33 -3.08
N MET A 15 32.07 -42.63 -3.00
CA MET A 15 32.28 -41.50 -2.08
C MET A 15 31.88 -40.13 -2.66
N LEU A 16 31.56 -40.07 -3.96
CA LEU A 16 31.19 -38.83 -4.66
C LEU A 16 29.75 -38.29 -4.42
N PRO A 17 28.72 -39.07 -4.00
CA PRO A 17 27.37 -38.51 -3.86
C PRO A 17 27.19 -37.63 -2.60
N GLY A 18 28.15 -37.62 -1.68
CA GLY A 18 28.07 -36.85 -0.43
C GLY A 18 28.34 -35.34 -0.56
N CYS A 19 29.13 -34.90 -1.54
CA CYS A 19 29.56 -33.49 -1.63
C CYS A 19 28.70 -32.59 -2.53
N SER A 20 27.76 -33.15 -3.29
CA SER A 20 26.88 -32.39 -4.21
C SER A 20 25.42 -32.33 -3.77
N SER A 21 25.09 -32.85 -2.58
CA SER A 21 23.79 -32.63 -1.98
C SER A 21 23.80 -31.26 -1.32
N LYS A 22 23.50 -30.22 -2.11
CA LYS A 22 23.07 -28.94 -1.51
C LYS A 22 21.80 -29.26 -0.73
N PRO A 23 21.75 -29.09 0.60
CA PRO A 23 20.49 -29.22 1.31
C PRO A 23 19.52 -28.25 0.65
N LEU A 24 18.30 -28.72 0.35
CA LEU A 24 17.17 -27.86 0.04
C LEU A 24 16.86 -27.07 1.32
N ILE A 25 17.70 -26.09 1.63
CA ILE A 25 17.42 -25.10 2.65
C ILE A 25 16.34 -24.24 2.01
N VAL A 26 15.09 -24.61 2.26
CA VAL A 26 13.93 -23.76 1.97
C VAL A 26 14.07 -22.56 2.90
N ARG A 27 14.79 -21.53 2.41
CA ARG A 27 14.91 -20.27 3.12
C ARG A 27 13.60 -19.54 2.92
N ALA A 28 12.78 -19.47 3.96
CA ALA A 28 11.64 -18.56 3.96
C ALA A 28 12.19 -17.13 3.84
N VAL A 29 12.01 -16.51 2.68
CA VAL A 29 12.29 -15.09 2.47
C VAL A 29 10.99 -14.37 2.75
N THR A 30 10.91 -13.67 3.87
CA THR A 30 9.81 -12.75 4.16
C THR A 30 9.99 -11.49 3.33
N THR A 31 9.14 -11.30 2.33
CA THR A 31 9.05 -10.05 1.56
C THR A 31 7.97 -9.17 2.16
N THR A 32 8.31 -7.95 2.53
CA THR A 32 7.31 -6.92 2.85
C THR A 32 6.59 -6.50 1.57
N GLN A 33 5.26 -6.54 1.59
CA GLN A 33 4.43 -5.94 0.55
C GLN A 33 3.94 -4.59 1.06
N THR A 34 4.15 -3.55 0.28
CA THR A 34 3.61 -2.21 0.55
C THR A 34 2.23 -2.10 -0.08
N GLU A 35 1.20 -1.91 0.73
CA GLU A 35 -0.16 -1.63 0.25
C GLU A 35 -0.43 -0.12 0.30
N TYR A 36 -0.83 0.45 -0.84
CA TYR A 36 -1.27 1.83 -0.89
C TYR A 36 -2.74 1.91 -0.49
N VAL A 37 -2.99 2.43 0.71
CA VAL A 37 -4.35 2.72 1.17
C VAL A 37 -4.75 4.10 0.65
N LEU A 38 -5.99 4.24 0.16
CA LEU A 38 -6.56 5.53 -0.22
C LEU A 38 -7.53 6.02 0.87
N PRO A 39 -7.68 7.34 1.04
CA PRO A 39 -8.69 7.88 1.95
C PRO A 39 -10.11 7.53 1.45
N PRO A 40 -11.10 7.44 2.35
CA PRO A 40 -12.50 7.28 1.96
C PRO A 40 -12.96 8.37 0.99
N MET A 41 -13.80 8.00 0.03
CA MET A 41 -14.25 8.89 -1.05
C MET A 41 -14.93 10.17 -0.54
N GLU A 42 -15.61 10.07 0.60
CA GLU A 42 -16.30 11.19 1.24
C GLU A 42 -15.33 12.27 1.76
N MET A 43 -14.05 11.93 1.96
CA MET A 43 -13.02 12.87 2.41
C MET A 43 -12.34 13.61 1.26
N ILE A 44 -12.41 13.06 0.04
CA ILE A 44 -11.78 13.65 -1.16
C ILE A 44 -12.80 14.24 -2.13
N SER A 45 -14.08 14.19 -1.80
CA SER A 45 -15.13 14.81 -2.60
C SER A 45 -14.98 16.33 -2.61
N GLU A 46 -15.19 16.95 -3.76
CA GLU A 46 -15.22 18.39 -3.88
C GLU A 46 -16.38 19.00 -3.10
N CYS A 47 -16.15 20.19 -2.57
CA CYS A 47 -17.17 21.00 -1.94
C CYS A 47 -18.16 21.52 -2.98
N GLN A 48 -19.40 21.04 -2.91
CA GLN A 48 -20.46 21.49 -3.80
C GLN A 48 -20.95 22.88 -3.37
N LEU A 49 -20.90 23.83 -4.30
CA LEU A 49 -21.49 25.15 -4.13
C LEU A 49 -22.85 25.18 -4.84
N PRO A 50 -23.94 25.49 -4.13
CA PRO A 50 -25.26 25.60 -4.74
C PRO A 50 -25.30 26.85 -5.62
N LEU A 51 -25.93 26.72 -6.78
CA LEU A 51 -26.27 27.86 -7.64
C LEU A 51 -27.58 28.44 -7.14
N GLU A 52 -27.52 29.51 -6.34
CA GLU A 52 -28.70 30.28 -5.95
C GLU A 52 -28.88 31.52 -6.82
N GLN A 53 -30.13 31.81 -7.18
CA GLN A 53 -30.49 33.08 -7.79
C GLN A 53 -30.61 34.13 -6.70
N VAL A 54 -29.68 35.06 -6.68
CA VAL A 54 -29.65 36.16 -5.71
C VAL A 54 -30.23 37.40 -6.38
N THR A 55 -31.41 37.82 -5.95
CA THR A 55 -32.14 38.96 -6.55
C THR A 55 -32.40 40.10 -5.57
N THR A 56 -32.47 39.78 -4.28
CA THR A 56 -32.72 40.75 -3.20
C THR A 56 -31.58 40.77 -2.18
N ASN A 57 -31.55 41.80 -1.33
CA ASN A 57 -30.61 41.85 -0.22
C ASN A 57 -30.86 40.75 0.82
N ALA A 58 -32.10 40.26 0.95
CA ALA A 58 -32.41 39.14 1.83
C ALA A 58 -31.80 37.84 1.28
N ASP A 59 -31.93 37.61 -0.04
CA ASP A 59 -31.33 36.48 -0.74
C ASP A 59 -29.80 36.49 -0.55
N HIS A 60 -29.17 37.67 -0.62
CA HIS A 60 -27.73 37.81 -0.37
C HIS A 60 -27.33 37.36 1.04
N LEU A 61 -28.11 37.71 2.04
CA LEU A 61 -27.85 37.31 3.42
C LEU A 61 -28.02 35.80 3.60
N GLU A 62 -29.10 35.23 3.07
CA GLU A 62 -29.39 33.80 3.15
C GLU A 62 -28.31 32.99 2.43
N TYR A 63 -27.95 33.38 1.21
CA TYR A 63 -26.90 32.72 0.45
C TYR A 63 -25.53 32.82 1.16
N SER A 64 -25.23 33.96 1.78
CA SER A 64 -23.99 34.12 2.56
C SER A 64 -23.94 33.18 3.77
N LEU A 65 -25.07 33.00 4.48
CA LEU A 65 -25.18 32.06 5.60
C LEU A 65 -25.04 30.61 5.13
N LEU A 66 -25.65 30.27 3.99
CA LEU A 66 -25.50 28.97 3.36
C LEU A 66 -24.04 28.68 3.01
N LEU A 67 -23.35 29.61 2.34
CA LEU A 67 -21.94 29.48 2.00
C LEU A 67 -21.06 29.32 3.25
N LEU A 68 -21.32 30.06 4.32
CA LEU A 68 -20.59 29.90 5.59
C LEU A 68 -20.75 28.48 6.15
N SER A 69 -21.95 27.90 6.09
CA SER A 69 -22.21 26.53 6.55
C SER A 69 -21.45 25.50 5.71
N ILE A 70 -21.39 25.69 4.39
CA ILE A 70 -20.67 24.81 3.46
C ILE A 70 -19.17 24.89 3.73
N ILE A 71 -18.60 26.10 3.88
CA ILE A 71 -17.18 26.30 4.19
C ILE A 71 -16.82 25.62 5.51
N ALA A 72 -17.65 25.76 6.55
CA ALA A 72 -17.41 25.13 7.85
C ALA A 72 -17.37 23.59 7.74
N LYS A 73 -18.31 23.00 7.01
CA LYS A 73 -18.33 21.56 6.74
C LYS A 73 -17.10 21.11 5.96
N CYS A 74 -16.77 21.82 4.89
CA CYS A 74 -15.60 21.54 4.05
C CYS A 74 -14.29 21.58 4.84
N ASN A 75 -14.10 22.59 5.68
CA ASN A 75 -12.91 22.69 6.53
C ASN A 75 -12.81 21.50 7.50
N THR A 76 -13.95 21.01 8.00
CA THR A 76 -13.99 19.84 8.88
C THR A 76 -13.58 18.56 8.13
N ASP A 77 -14.08 18.38 6.91
CA ASP A 77 -13.77 17.22 6.08
C ASP A 77 -12.29 17.25 5.62
N TRP A 78 -11.75 18.43 5.27
CA TRP A 78 -10.32 18.65 5.01
C TRP A 78 -9.42 18.34 6.22
N LEU A 79 -9.84 18.73 7.42
CA LEU A 79 -9.10 18.41 8.65
C LEU A 79 -9.07 16.90 8.89
N ARG A 80 -10.17 16.20 8.59
CA ARG A 80 -10.23 14.74 8.70
C ARG A 80 -9.29 14.07 7.70
N LEU A 81 -9.26 14.55 6.45
CA LEU A 81 -8.32 14.07 5.43
C LEU A 81 -6.86 14.27 5.85
N ARG A 82 -6.52 15.43 6.43
CA ARG A 82 -5.17 15.70 6.94
C ARG A 82 -4.77 14.71 8.03
N LYS A 83 -5.65 14.50 9.02
CA LYS A 83 -5.41 13.51 10.10
C LYS A 83 -5.28 12.10 9.56
N TRP A 84 -6.06 11.76 8.54
CA TRP A 84 -5.93 10.47 7.87
C TRP A 84 -4.54 10.32 7.25
N TRP A 85 -4.03 11.33 6.55
CA TRP A 85 -2.66 11.29 6.01
C TRP A 85 -1.62 11.15 7.11
N GLU A 86 -1.65 11.98 8.15
CA GLU A 86 -0.71 11.90 9.28
C GLU A 86 -0.65 10.48 9.86
N ALA A 87 -1.81 9.82 10.01
CA ALA A 87 -1.86 8.44 10.52
C ALA A 87 -1.35 7.35 9.56
N HIS A 88 -1.17 7.65 8.27
CA HIS A 88 -0.84 6.67 7.22
C HIS A 88 0.39 7.05 6.38
N THR A 89 1.14 8.10 6.74
CA THR A 89 2.40 8.49 6.08
C THR A 89 3.63 8.44 6.98
N ASP A 90 3.49 7.98 8.23
CA ASP A 90 4.58 7.83 9.20
C ASP A 90 5.34 6.47 9.10
N ASP A 91 5.24 5.74 7.98
CA ASP A 91 6.02 4.52 7.68
C ASP A 91 7.21 4.79 6.73
#